data_AF-X1VTX5-F1
#
_entry.id   AF-X1VTX5-F1
#
_cell.length_a   1.000
_cell.length_b   1.000
_cell.length_c   1.000
_cell.angle_alpha   90.00
_cell.angle_beta   90.00
_cell.angle_gamma   90.00
#
_symmetry.space_group_name_H-M   'P 1'
#
loop_
_entity.id
_entity.type
_entity.pdbx_description
1 polymer ?
#
loop_
_entity_poly.entity_id
_entity_poly.type
_entity_poly.pdbx_seq_one_letter_code
_entity_poly.pdbx_strand_id
1 'polypeptide(L)' 'WTWIQKKKIPYYDINGSYRIDEEDLKKFLESKKVVAK' A
#
# COMPACT_ATOMS: atom_id res chain seq x y z
N TRP A 1 -2.12 -8.73 -6.62
CA TRP A 1 -2.50 -9.63 -5.51
C TRP A 1 -1.41 -9.78 -4.44
N THR A 2 -0.15 -10.04 -4.81
CA THR A 2 0.92 -10.43 -3.86
C THR A 2 1.35 -9.36 -2.84
N TRP A 3 1.05 -8.08 -3.05
CA TRP A 3 1.48 -6.98 -2.17
C TRP A 3 0.53 -6.75 -0.98
N ILE A 4 -0.77 -6.95 -1.22
CA ILE A 4 -1.83 -6.87 -0.20
C ILE A 4 -1.69 -8.03 0.78
N GLN A 5 -1.49 -9.26 0.27
CA GLN A 5 -1.28 -10.45 1.12
C GLN A 5 -0.01 -10.40 1.99
N LYS A 6 1.02 -9.66 1.55
CA LYS A 6 2.25 -9.48 2.33
C LYS A 6 2.15 -8.37 3.38
N LYS A 7 0.96 -7.77 3.59
CA LYS A 7 0.74 -6.56 4.43
C LYS A 7 1.75 -5.45 4.12
N LYS A 8 2.25 -5.41 2.89
CA LYS A 8 3.34 -4.50 2.53
C LYS A 8 2.84 -3.10 2.23
N ILE A 9 1.53 -2.91 2.06
CA ILE A 9 0.91 -1.63 1.73
C ILE A 9 -0.21 -1.39 2.75
N PRO A 10 -0.36 -0.18 3.32
CA PRO A 10 -1.53 0.15 4.12
C PRO A 10 -2.79 0.01 3.26
N TYR A 11 -3.78 -0.72 3.75
CA TYR A 11 -5.09 -0.84 3.13
C TYR A 11 -6.13 -1.02 4.22
N TYR A 12 -7.37 -0.66 3.90
CA TYR A 12 -8.54 -0.99 4.70
C TYR A 12 -9.49 -1.86 3.88
N ASP A 13 -10.15 -2.79 4.55
CA ASP A 13 -11.17 -3.62 3.95
C ASP A 13 -12.53 -2.93 4.07
N ILE A 14 -13.21 -2.76 2.95
CA ILE A 14 -14.63 -2.40 2.94
C ILE A 14 -15.36 -3.52 2.23
N ASN A 15 -15.97 -4.41 3.01
CA ASN A 15 -16.86 -5.45 2.50
C ASN A 15 -16.17 -6.37 1.48
N GLY A 16 -14.93 -6.80 1.78
CA GLY A 16 -14.10 -7.62 0.88
C GLY A 16 -13.40 -6.86 -0.25
N SER A 17 -13.62 -5.54 -0.34
CA SER A 17 -12.88 -4.66 -1.25
C SER A 17 -11.72 -4.01 -0.52
N TYR A 18 -10.51 -4.34 -0.95
CA TYR A 18 -9.28 -3.70 -0.49
C TYR A 18 -9.20 -2.29 -1.07
N ARG A 19 -9.24 -1.29 -0.20
CA ARG A 19 -9.08 0.12 -0.56
C ARG A 19 -7.88 0.74 0.14
N ILE A 20 -7.33 1.76 -0.51
CA ILE A 20 -6.20 2.53 -0.02
C ILE A 20 -6.45 3.99 -0.37
N ASP A 21 -6.12 4.89 0.55
CA ASP A 21 -6.15 6.32 0.30
C ASP A 21 -4.99 6.74 -0.60
N GLU A 22 -5.25 7.69 -1.50
CA GLU A 22 -4.23 8.15 -2.45
C GLU A 22 -2.99 8.72 -1.74
N GLU A 23 -3.19 9.42 -0.62
CA GLU A 23 -2.09 9.95 0.20
C GLU A 23 -1.21 8.84 0.78
N ASP A 24 -1.82 7.79 1.32
CA ASP A 24 -1.12 6.62 1.85
C ASP A 24 -0.40 5.85 0.76
N LEU A 25 -1.01 5.73 -0.43
CA LEU A 25 -0.36 5.13 -1.60
C LEU A 25 0.88 5.94 -2.02
N LYS A 26 0.78 7.28 -2.08
CA LYS A 26 1.91 8.15 -2.42
C LYS A 26 3.04 8.04 -1.41
N LYS A 27 2.74 8.15 -0.11
CA LYS A 27 3.75 7.99 0.97
C LYS A 27 4.42 6.63 0.91
N PHE A 28 3.66 5.57 0.64
CA PHE A 28 4.19 4.23 0.51
C PHE A 28 5.15 4.11 -0.69
N LEU A 29 4.77 4.66 -1.85
CA LEU A 29 5.60 4.65 -3.05
C LEU A 29 6.88 5.47 -2.85
N GLU A 30 6.81 6.64 -2.20
CA GLU A 30 7.98 7.44 -1.85
C GLU A 30 8.91 6.68 -0.90
N SER A 31 8.37 6.10 0.17
CA SER A 31 9.14 5.30 1.13
C SER A 31 9.84 4.12 0.45
N LYS A 32 9.20 3.43 -0.50
CA LYS A 32 9.81 2.34 -1.26
C LYS A 32 10.82 2.80 -2.29
N LYS A 33 10.60 3.94 -2.95
CA LYS A 33 11.54 4.53 -3.91
C LYS A 33 12.87 4.90 -3.24
N VAL A 34 12.83 5.34 -1.98
CA VAL A 34 14.03 5.68 -1.19
C VAL A 34 14.87 4.45 -0.80
N VAL A 35 14.28 3.25 -0.78
CA VAL A 35 14.99 2.00 -0.42
C VAL A 35 15.81 1.41 -1.58
N ALA A 36 15.68 1.94 -2.80
CA ALA A 36 16.44 1.51 -3.97
C ALA A 36 17.77 2.28 -4.14
N LYS A 37 18.57 2.41 -3.07
CA LYS A 37 19.92 3.01 -3.13
C LYS A 37 20.99 2.05 -2.63
#